data_AF-A0A3D4FSU3-F1
#
_entry.id   AF-A0A3D4FSU3-F1
#
_cell.length_a   1.000
_cell.length_b   1.000
_cell.length_c   1.000
_cell.angle_alpha   90.00
_cell.angle_beta   90.00
_cell.angle_gamma   90.00
#
_symmetry.space_group_name_H-M   'P 1'
#
loop_
_entity.id
_entity.type
_entity.pdbx_description
1 polymer ?
#
loop_
_entity_poly.entity_id
_entity_poly.type
_entity_poly.pdbx_seq_one_letter_code
_entity_poly.pdbx_strand_id
1 'polypeptide(L)'
;MSTPKNQTQAFSRREALTLLGTAAGAGVFASGPGELVLHAQQRFASVEEPRFPSGAIVRTLQGDIPPSELTSGATLFHEHVGREDIDLAVEELRHCAFNGLGCIVDAATGRRTSDQVRYLNAIADRSDVK
;
A
#
# COMPACT_ATOMS: atom_id res chain seq x y z
N MET A 1 -61.94 -17.17 -1.68
CA MET A 1 -60.61 -17.41 -1.11
C MET A 1 -59.58 -16.86 -2.10
N SER A 2 -59.14 -15.60 -1.95
CA SER A 2 -58.16 -14.98 -2.86
C SER A 2 -56.82 -14.86 -2.15
N THR A 3 -55.82 -15.58 -2.65
CA THR A 3 -54.45 -15.57 -2.14
C THR A 3 -53.75 -14.27 -2.56
N PRO A 4 -53.10 -13.53 -1.63
CA PRO A 4 -52.34 -12.35 -2.00
C PRO A 4 -51.06 -12.75 -2.75
N LYS A 5 -50.82 -12.12 -3.91
CA LYS A 5 -49.55 -12.25 -4.64
C LYS A 5 -48.49 -11.41 -3.93
N ASN A 6 -47.48 -12.09 -3.39
CA ASN A 6 -46.31 -11.44 -2.81
C ASN A 6 -45.47 -10.85 -3.96
N GLN A 7 -45.57 -9.54 -4.18
CA GLN A 7 -44.73 -8.83 -5.12
C GLN A 7 -43.39 -8.55 -4.44
N THR A 8 -42.40 -9.40 -4.68
CA THR A 8 -41.02 -9.09 -4.32
C THR A 8 -40.59 -7.91 -5.18
N GLN A 9 -40.45 -6.72 -4.59
CA GLN A 9 -39.87 -5.55 -5.27
C GLN A 9 -38.44 -5.89 -5.69
N ALA A 10 -38.26 -6.18 -6.98
CA ALA A 10 -36.94 -6.41 -7.55
C ALA A 10 -36.37 -5.04 -7.99
N PHE A 11 -35.36 -4.55 -7.27
CA PHE A 11 -34.63 -3.36 -7.67
C PHE A 11 -33.95 -3.58 -9.03
N SER A 12 -34.01 -2.59 -9.90
CA SER A 12 -33.14 -2.57 -11.07
C SER A 12 -31.68 -2.41 -10.64
N ARG A 13 -30.74 -2.90 -11.46
CA ARG A 13 -29.30 -2.75 -11.19
C ARG A 13 -28.90 -1.29 -10.93
N ARG A 14 -29.52 -0.34 -11.65
CA ARG A 14 -29.27 1.09 -11.48
C ARG A 14 -29.77 1.60 -10.12
N GLU A 15 -30.96 1.20 -9.70
CA GLU A 15 -31.51 1.60 -8.39
C GLU A 15 -30.70 1.01 -7.23
N ALA A 16 -30.27 -0.24 -7.36
CA ALA A 16 -29.39 -0.87 -6.39
C ALA A 16 -28.04 -0.13 -6.29
N LEU A 17 -27.42 0.21 -7.42
CA LEU A 17 -26.16 0.97 -7.45
C LEU A 17 -26.35 2.41 -6.94
N THR A 18 -27.45 3.08 -7.28
CA THR A 18 -27.77 4.42 -6.77
C THR A 18 -27.96 4.41 -5.26
N LEU A 19 -28.71 3.43 -4.72
CA LEU A 19 -28.92 3.27 -3.29
C LEU A 19 -27.61 2.99 -2.54
N LEU A 20 -26.75 2.15 -3.12
CA LEU A 20 -25.44 1.85 -2.56
C LEU A 20 -24.53 3.09 -2.58
N GLY A 21 -24.55 3.87 -3.67
CA GLY A 21 -23.80 5.11 -3.81
C GLY A 21 -24.26 6.22 -2.88
N THR A 22 -25.57 6.38 -2.66
CA THR A 22 -26.11 7.39 -1.72
C THR A 22 -25.86 7.02 -0.26
N ALA A 23 -25.96 5.74 0.11
CA ALA A 23 -25.63 5.28 1.45
C ALA A 23 -24.13 5.44 1.77
N ALA A 24 -23.25 5.08 0.84
CA ALA A 24 -21.81 5.29 1.00
C ALA A 24 -21.46 6.79 1.08
N GLY A 25 -22.05 7.62 0.22
CA GLY A 25 -21.83 9.07 0.20
C GLY A 25 -22.27 9.77 1.48
N ALA A 26 -23.41 9.39 2.08
CA ALA A 26 -23.88 9.98 3.34
C ALA A 26 -22.96 9.69 4.53
N GLY A 27 -22.32 8.51 4.57
CA GLY A 27 -21.31 8.17 5.57
C GLY A 27 -20.03 9.01 5.44
N VAL A 28 -19.63 9.32 4.19
CA VAL A 28 -18.46 10.16 3.89
C VAL A 28 -18.59 11.60 4.41
N PHE A 29 -19.79 12.18 4.42
CA PHE A 29 -19.98 13.55 4.93
C PHE A 29 -20.04 13.65 6.46
N ALA A 30 -20.36 12.55 7.15
CA ALA A 30 -20.38 12.49 8.63
C ALA A 30 -18.97 12.28 9.21
N SER A 31 -18.12 11.57 8.48
CA SER A 31 -16.70 11.41 8.76
C SER A 31 -15.93 12.62 8.24
N GLY A 32 -15.20 13.34 9.10
CA GLY A 32 -14.38 14.47 8.64
C GLY A 32 -13.39 14.08 7.53
N PRO A 33 -12.84 15.04 6.76
CA PRO A 33 -11.97 14.75 5.60
C PRO A 33 -10.77 13.85 5.91
N GLY A 34 -10.31 13.76 7.17
CA GLY A 34 -9.24 12.86 7.59
C GLY A 34 -9.66 11.41 7.85
N GLU A 35 -10.93 11.14 8.19
CA GLU A 35 -11.40 9.77 8.48
C GLU A 35 -11.58 8.94 7.20
N LEU A 36 -12.03 9.59 6.12
CA LEU A 36 -12.20 8.92 4.82
C LEU A 36 -10.85 8.49 4.22
N VAL A 37 -9.81 9.32 4.40
CA VAL A 37 -8.44 9.03 3.95
C VAL A 37 -7.88 7.80 4.68
N LEU A 38 -8.18 7.66 5.97
CA LEU A 38 -7.67 6.56 6.80
C LEU A 38 -8.29 5.19 6.45
N HIS A 39 -9.49 5.17 5.86
CA HIS A 39 -10.16 3.96 5.39
C HIS A 39 -9.79 3.55 3.95
N ALA A 40 -9.22 4.45 3.15
CA ALA A 40 -8.77 4.15 1.79
C ALA A 40 -7.38 3.48 1.75
N GLN A 41 -6.60 3.59 2.83
CA GLN A 41 -5.25 3.05 2.90
C GLN A 41 -5.28 1.52 2.97
N GLN A 42 -4.63 0.84 2.01
CA GLN A 42 -4.55 -0.62 2.04
C GLN A 42 -3.73 -1.06 3.25
N ARG A 43 -4.36 -1.84 4.13
CA ARG A 43 -3.66 -2.50 5.24
C ARG A 43 -3.16 -3.84 4.77
N PHE A 44 -1.85 -4.01 4.75
CA PHE A 44 -1.23 -5.30 4.55
C PHE A 44 -1.10 -5.99 5.90
N ALA A 45 -1.68 -7.17 6.04
CA ALA A 45 -1.55 -8.00 7.21
C ALA A 45 -1.19 -9.41 6.78
N SER A 46 -0.21 -10.00 7.45
CA SER A 46 0.07 -11.42 7.31
C SER A 46 -1.03 -12.22 8.02
N VAL A 47 -1.41 -13.37 7.46
CA VAL A 47 -2.33 -14.31 8.12
C VAL A 47 -1.75 -14.90 9.41
N GLU A 48 -0.43 -14.92 9.55
CA GLU A 48 0.32 -15.32 10.74
C GLU A 48 1.49 -14.35 10.93
N GLU A 49 1.80 -14.00 12.19
CA GLU A 49 2.98 -13.19 12.49
C GLU A 49 4.28 -13.99 12.26
N PRO A 50 5.20 -13.50 11.42
CA PRO A 50 6.45 -14.19 11.17
C PRO A 50 7.32 -14.21 12.42
N ARG A 51 7.91 -15.37 12.73
CA ARG A 51 8.88 -15.52 13.81
C ARG A 51 10.28 -15.33 13.28
N PHE A 52 11.07 -14.49 13.95
CA PHE A 52 12.45 -14.23 13.57
C PHE A 52 13.42 -14.74 14.64
N PRO A 53 14.59 -15.29 14.25
CA PRO A 53 15.66 -15.60 15.20
C PRO A 53 16.10 -14.35 15.98
N SER A 54 16.53 -14.55 17.22
CA SER A 54 17.12 -13.47 18.03
C SER A 54 18.36 -12.91 17.34
N GLY A 55 18.45 -11.58 17.24
CA GLY A 55 19.56 -10.88 16.60
C GLY A 55 19.55 -10.92 15.07
N ALA A 56 18.47 -11.39 14.42
CA ALA A 56 18.33 -11.29 12.98
C ALA A 56 18.28 -9.82 12.54
N ILE A 57 18.90 -9.53 11.39
CA ILE A 57 18.94 -8.19 10.79
C ILE A 57 18.55 -8.24 9.31
N VAL A 58 17.97 -7.14 8.84
CA VAL A 58 17.81 -6.81 7.42
C VAL A 58 18.67 -5.58 7.16
N ARG A 59 19.61 -5.69 6.21
CA ARG A 59 20.48 -4.58 5.83
C ARG A 59 19.82 -3.77 4.71
N THR A 60 19.52 -2.52 4.99
CA THR A 60 19.01 -1.54 4.01
C THR A 60 20.13 -0.59 3.58
N LEU A 61 19.84 0.35 2.68
CA LEU A 61 20.78 1.41 2.32
C LEU A 61 20.99 2.42 3.46
N GLN A 62 19.97 2.62 4.29
CA GLN A 62 19.96 3.57 5.41
C GLN A 62 20.41 2.95 6.74
N GLY A 63 20.66 1.64 6.78
CA GLY A 63 21.19 0.94 7.95
C GLY A 63 20.60 -0.45 8.17
N ASP A 64 21.09 -1.13 9.20
CA ASP A 64 20.56 -2.42 9.65
C ASP A 64 19.29 -2.20 10.48
N ILE A 65 18.21 -2.90 10.16
CA ILE A 65 16.92 -2.89 10.88
C ILE A 65 16.57 -4.31 11.35
N PRO A 66 15.82 -4.48 12.45
CA PRO A 66 15.25 -5.77 12.81
C PRO A 66 14.14 -6.18 11.82
N PRO A 67 13.97 -7.47 11.51
CA PRO A 67 12.94 -7.93 10.58
C PRO A 67 11.51 -7.58 10.99
N SER A 68 11.27 -7.31 12.28
CA SER A 68 9.98 -6.83 12.80
C SER A 68 9.58 -5.47 12.24
N GLU A 69 10.49 -4.64 11.73
CA GLU A 69 10.12 -3.37 11.09
C GLU A 69 9.44 -3.58 9.72
N LEU A 70 9.70 -4.71 9.07
CA LEU A 70 9.08 -5.06 7.78
C LEU A 70 7.61 -5.48 7.90
N THR A 71 7.07 -5.66 9.12
CA THR A 71 5.68 -6.10 9.33
C THR A 71 4.67 -4.95 9.31
N SER A 72 5.14 -3.70 9.25
CA SER A 72 4.32 -2.49 9.29
C SER A 72 3.72 -2.07 7.94
N GLY A 73 4.12 -2.73 6.85
CA GLY A 73 3.64 -2.45 5.48
C GLY A 73 3.98 -3.58 4.51
N ALA A 74 3.53 -3.45 3.26
CA ALA A 74 3.92 -4.39 2.22
C ALA A 74 5.43 -4.34 1.96
N THR A 75 5.99 -5.48 1.56
CA THR A 75 7.33 -5.56 0.97
C THR A 75 7.21 -6.03 -0.47
N LEU A 76 7.69 -5.22 -1.41
CA LEU A 76 7.84 -5.64 -2.82
C LEU A 76 9.22 -6.25 -3.00
N PHE A 77 9.29 -7.56 -3.16
CA PHE A 77 10.55 -8.32 -3.14
C PHE A 77 11.30 -8.33 -4.48
N HIS A 78 10.79 -7.67 -5.53
CA HIS A 78 11.41 -7.65 -6.85
C HIS A 78 11.09 -6.37 -7.62
N GLU A 79 11.88 -5.32 -7.42
CA GLU A 79 11.73 -4.04 -8.12
C GLU A 79 13.03 -3.60 -8.80
N HIS A 80 12.94 -2.63 -9.71
CA HIS A 80 14.11 -2.08 -10.41
C HIS A 80 14.14 -0.55 -10.31
N VAL A 81 14.74 -0.03 -9.24
CA VAL A 81 14.56 1.38 -8.81
C VAL A 81 15.78 2.26 -9.07
N GLY A 82 16.99 1.70 -9.13
CA GLY A 82 18.24 2.47 -9.36
C GLY A 82 18.43 3.03 -10.78
N ARG A 83 17.49 3.82 -11.28
CA ARG A 83 17.56 4.57 -12.55
C ARG A 83 17.84 6.06 -12.29
N GLU A 84 18.15 6.81 -13.35
CA GLU A 84 18.60 8.20 -13.26
C GLU A 84 17.50 9.20 -12.85
N ASP A 85 16.23 8.89 -13.13
CA ASP A 85 15.09 9.73 -12.77
C ASP A 85 14.73 9.60 -11.28
N ILE A 86 15.59 10.13 -10.42
CA ILE A 86 15.46 10.09 -8.95
C ILE A 86 14.15 10.74 -8.50
N ASP A 87 13.79 11.90 -9.06
CA ASP A 87 12.61 12.64 -8.63
C ASP A 87 11.31 11.87 -8.91
N LEU A 88 11.21 11.27 -10.09
CA LEU A 88 10.10 10.40 -10.45
C LEU A 88 10.04 9.18 -9.52
N ALA A 89 11.18 8.52 -9.27
CA ALA A 89 11.21 7.36 -8.37
C ALA A 89 10.78 7.73 -6.95
N VAL A 90 11.17 8.89 -6.44
CA VAL A 90 10.76 9.39 -5.12
C VAL A 90 9.25 9.68 -5.09
N GLU A 91 8.71 10.31 -6.12
CA GLU A 91 7.28 10.58 -6.23
C GLU A 91 6.46 9.29 -6.21
N GLU A 92 6.78 8.35 -7.10
CA GLU A 92 6.10 7.05 -7.19
C GLU A 92 6.20 6.26 -5.88
N LEU A 93 7.37 6.21 -5.25
CA LEU A 93 7.53 5.51 -3.97
C LEU A 93 6.76 6.16 -2.82
N ARG A 94 6.60 7.49 -2.80
CA ARG A 94 5.73 8.16 -1.81
C ARG A 94 4.27 7.82 -2.03
N HIS A 95 3.83 7.73 -3.29
CA HIS A 95 2.48 7.24 -3.60
C HIS A 95 2.30 5.78 -3.19
N CYS A 96 3.29 4.92 -3.41
CA CYS A 96 3.26 3.55 -2.92
C CYS A 96 3.25 3.47 -1.38
N ALA A 97 4.07 4.29 -0.70
CA ALA A 97 4.10 4.38 0.76
C ALA A 97 2.75 4.83 1.32
N PHE A 98 2.14 5.83 0.69
CA PHE A 98 0.77 6.25 0.99
C PHE A 98 -0.20 5.07 0.87
N ASN A 99 -0.03 4.19 -0.12
CA ASN A 99 -0.85 2.98 -0.27
C ASN A 99 -0.45 1.80 0.63
N GLY A 100 0.51 1.97 1.56
CA GLY A 100 0.88 0.95 2.55
C GLY A 100 2.15 0.16 2.22
N LEU A 101 2.95 0.59 1.25
CA LEU A 101 4.29 0.04 1.01
C LEU A 101 5.26 0.47 2.13
N GLY A 102 5.94 -0.50 2.76
CA GLY A 102 6.94 -0.22 3.79
C GLY A 102 8.38 -0.45 3.33
N CYS A 103 8.60 -1.39 2.40
CA CYS A 103 9.93 -1.83 2.00
C CYS A 103 9.97 -2.31 0.54
N ILE A 104 11.10 -2.13 -0.15
CA ILE A 104 11.36 -2.73 -1.45
C ILE A 104 12.71 -3.44 -1.50
N VAL A 105 12.83 -4.36 -2.46
CA VAL A 105 14.11 -4.95 -2.84
C VAL A 105 14.45 -4.53 -4.27
N ASP A 106 15.55 -3.80 -4.42
CA ASP A 106 16.15 -3.53 -5.73
C ASP A 106 16.80 -4.81 -6.30
N ALA A 107 16.08 -5.50 -7.19
CA ALA A 107 16.42 -6.81 -7.74
C ALA A 107 17.21 -6.71 -9.05
N ALA A 108 18.22 -5.84 -9.12
CA ALA A 108 19.08 -5.76 -10.29
C ALA A 108 19.75 -7.12 -10.60
N THR A 109 19.69 -7.55 -11.86
CA THR A 109 20.25 -8.83 -12.31
C THR A 109 21.78 -8.83 -12.38
N GLY A 110 22.41 -7.67 -12.22
CA GLY A 110 23.86 -7.50 -12.19
C GLY A 110 24.30 -6.50 -11.13
N ARG A 111 25.62 -6.37 -10.94
CA ARG A 111 26.18 -5.41 -10.00
C ARG A 111 25.83 -3.99 -10.45
N ARG A 112 25.26 -3.20 -9.53
CA ARG A 112 24.99 -1.77 -9.75
C ARG A 112 26.30 -1.02 -10.01
N THR A 113 26.26 -0.07 -10.94
CA THR A 113 27.37 0.88 -11.12
C THR A 113 27.43 1.84 -9.93
N SER A 114 28.57 2.50 -9.74
CA SER A 114 28.71 3.52 -8.67
C SER A 114 27.66 4.63 -8.78
N ASP A 115 27.26 4.99 -10.00
CA ASP A 115 26.23 6.01 -10.25
C ASP A 115 24.86 5.52 -9.82
N GLN A 116 24.50 4.29 -10.19
CA GLN A 116 23.24 3.68 -9.78
C GLN A 116 23.15 3.50 -8.26
N VAL A 117 24.26 3.21 -7.59
CA VAL A 117 24.30 3.19 -6.12
C VAL A 117 24.05 4.59 -5.55
N ARG A 118 24.62 5.65 -6.13
CA ARG A 118 24.31 7.03 -5.70
C ARG A 118 22.84 7.38 -5.91
N TYR A 119 22.24 6.96 -7.04
CA TYR A 119 20.81 7.17 -7.30
C TYR A 119 19.94 6.45 -6.27
N LEU A 120 20.25 5.17 -5.99
CA LEU A 120 19.54 4.40 -4.98
C LEU A 120 19.59 5.06 -3.59
N ASN A 121 20.76 5.52 -3.14
CA ASN A 121 20.86 6.25 -1.87
C ASN A 121 20.04 7.54 -1.87
N ALA A 122 20.11 8.32 -2.95
CA ALA A 122 19.33 9.55 -3.08
C ALA A 122 17.81 9.30 -3.05
N ILE A 123 17.34 8.21 -3.66
CA ILE A 123 15.93 7.80 -3.62
C ILE A 123 15.55 7.37 -2.20
N ALA A 124 16.37 6.51 -1.60
CA ALA A 124 16.17 5.93 -0.27
C ALA A 124 16.12 7.01 0.83
N ASP A 125 16.89 8.10 0.70
CA ASP A 125 16.89 9.23 1.63
C ASP A 125 15.61 10.08 1.56
N ARG A 126 14.79 9.94 0.50
CA ARG A 126 13.71 10.87 0.17
C ARG A 126 12.31 10.24 0.08
N SER A 127 12.20 8.91 0.01
CA SER A 127 10.96 8.21 -0.33
C SER A 127 10.16 7.66 0.85
N ASP A 128 10.71 7.68 2.07
CA ASP A 128 10.17 7.04 3.29
C ASP A 128 10.02 5.50 3.21
N VAL A 129 10.31 4.89 2.06
CA VAL A 129 10.31 3.43 1.82
C VAL A 129 11.69 2.86 2.12
N LYS A 130 11.72 1.75 2.85
CA LYS A 130 12.96 1.04 3.20
C LYS A 130 13.54 0.23 2.04
#